data_AF-A0A8C0WIA5-F1
#
_entry.id   AF-A0A8C0WIA5-F1
#
_cell.length_a   1.000
_cell.length_b   1.000
_cell.length_c   1.000
_cell.angle_alpha   90.00
_cell.angle_beta   90.00
_cell.angle_gamma   90.00
#
_symmetry.space_group_name_H-M   'P 1'
#
loop_
_entity.id
_entity.type
_entity.pdbx_description
1 polymer ?
#
loop_
_entity_poly.entity_id
_entity_poly.type
_entity_poly.pdbx_seq_one_letter_code
_entity_poly.pdbx_strand_id
1 'polypeptide(L)'
;MWVSCSPILGTLGGTGPCPKLRLPPHPLPLAPWGRTVPSRVGRAQAALKVLTLDTMNPCVRKVEYAVRGSIVLRALELEQELRQGVEKPFTEVIRANIGDAQAMGQRPITFFRQVLALCVHPDLLSSPDFPDDAKRRAERILQACGGHSLGELAPTFAARPSCLAWLHRLRAGDRCRPWPANAALPFPPADGTEATGGR
;
A
#
# COMPACT_ATOMS: atom_id res chain seq x y z
N MET A 1 -5.76 34.69 4.17
CA MET A 1 -6.69 34.63 5.31
C MET A 1 -6.61 33.22 5.88
N TRP A 2 -5.84 33.02 6.94
CA TRP A 2 -5.61 31.70 7.54
C TRP A 2 -6.68 31.45 8.60
N VAL A 3 -7.48 30.39 8.44
CA VAL A 3 -8.44 29.99 9.48
C VAL A 3 -7.73 29.08 10.46
N SER A 4 -7.53 29.62 11.66
CA SER A 4 -7.04 28.93 12.86
C SER A 4 -7.95 27.75 13.22
N CYS A 5 -7.38 26.55 13.37
CA CYS A 5 -8.07 25.39 13.92
C CYS A 5 -7.78 25.33 15.42
N SER A 6 -8.76 25.72 16.24
CA SER A 6 -8.73 25.44 17.69
C SER A 6 -9.31 24.05 17.97
N PRO A 7 -8.75 23.29 18.94
CA PRO A 7 -9.22 21.95 19.27
C PRO A 7 -10.50 22.05 20.12
N ILE A 8 -11.54 21.30 19.71
CA ILE A 8 -12.75 21.13 20.52
C ILE A 8 -12.40 20.18 21.67
N LEU A 9 -12.17 20.78 22.84
CA LEU A 9 -12.02 20.11 24.11
C LEU A 9 -13.42 19.72 24.62
N GLY A 10 -13.85 18.49 24.35
CA GLY A 10 -15.07 17.90 24.91
C GLY A 10 -14.72 17.02 26.11
N THR A 11 -14.94 17.54 27.30
CA THR A 11 -14.86 16.86 28.58
C THR A 11 -16.02 15.89 28.77
N LEU A 12 -15.74 14.58 28.81
CA LEU A 12 -16.57 13.62 29.53
C LEU A 12 -15.67 12.74 30.40
N GLY A 13 -15.62 13.11 31.69
CA GLY A 13 -15.04 12.30 32.74
C GLY A 13 -15.91 11.08 32.99
N GLY A 14 -15.28 9.91 32.95
CA GLY A 14 -15.86 8.64 33.35
C GLY A 14 -14.75 7.78 33.96
N THR A 15 -14.54 7.93 35.26
CA THR A 15 -13.70 7.04 36.06
C THR A 15 -14.45 5.72 36.24
N GLY A 16 -14.13 4.73 35.41
CA GLY A 16 -14.61 3.35 35.56
C GLY A 16 -13.59 2.39 34.93
N PRO A 17 -13.29 1.24 35.55
CA PRO A 17 -12.34 0.29 34.99
C PRO A 17 -12.87 -0.28 33.67
N CYS A 18 -12.00 -0.30 32.64
CA CYS A 18 -12.26 -0.97 31.37
C CYS A 18 -12.71 -2.43 31.61
N PRO A 19 -13.83 -2.89 31.03
CA PRO A 19 -14.23 -4.28 31.18
C PRO A 19 -13.19 -5.17 30.48
N LYS A 20 -12.44 -5.93 31.29
CA LYS A 20 -11.51 -6.95 30.80
C LYS A 20 -12.33 -8.02 30.06
N LEU A 21 -12.13 -8.13 28.74
CA LEU A 21 -12.64 -9.26 27.96
C LEU A 21 -12.03 -10.55 28.53
N ARG A 22 -12.83 -11.32 29.26
CA ARG A 22 -12.43 -12.61 29.83
C ARG A 22 -12.71 -13.67 28.78
N LEU A 23 -11.66 -14.17 28.13
CA LEU A 23 -11.79 -15.34 27.25
C LEU A 23 -12.12 -16.57 28.10
N PRO A 24 -13.12 -17.40 27.73
CA PRO A 24 -13.41 -18.63 28.44
C PRO A 24 -12.28 -19.65 28.23
N PRO A 25 -11.82 -20.37 29.26
CA PRO A 25 -10.81 -21.39 29.11
C PRO A 25 -11.50 -22.75 28.96
N HIS A 26 -11.67 -23.28 27.75
CA HIS A 26 -11.82 -24.73 27.58
C HIS A 26 -11.35 -25.19 26.19
N PRO A 27 -10.63 -26.33 26.11
CA PRO A 27 -10.16 -26.90 24.86
C PRO A 27 -11.33 -27.54 24.09
N LEU A 28 -11.49 -27.17 22.83
CA LEU A 28 -12.43 -27.85 21.94
C LEU A 28 -11.92 -29.28 21.67
N PRO A 29 -12.73 -30.34 21.83
CA PRO A 29 -12.33 -31.67 21.44
C PRO A 29 -12.24 -31.76 19.92
N LEU A 30 -11.13 -32.32 19.42
CA LEU A 30 -10.93 -32.65 18.02
C LEU A 30 -12.00 -33.66 17.60
N ALA A 31 -13.00 -33.22 16.83
CA ALA A 31 -13.96 -34.12 16.22
C ALA A 31 -13.28 -34.91 15.07
N PRO A 32 -13.44 -36.25 14.99
CA PRO A 32 -12.87 -37.03 13.91
C PRO A 32 -13.54 -36.66 12.58
N TRP A 33 -12.71 -36.51 11.55
CA TRP A 33 -13.14 -36.26 10.18
C TRP A 33 -13.86 -37.50 9.65
N GLY A 34 -15.18 -37.45 9.63
CA GLY A 34 -15.99 -38.57 9.16
C GLY A 34 -17.47 -38.39 9.49
N ARG A 35 -18.10 -37.35 8.95
CA ARG A 35 -19.57 -37.29 8.85
C ARG A 35 -19.96 -37.43 7.40
N THR A 36 -20.45 -38.62 7.05
CA THR A 36 -21.24 -38.87 5.84
C THR A 36 -22.46 -37.96 5.85
N VAL A 37 -22.53 -37.05 4.88
CA VAL A 37 -23.69 -36.19 4.66
C VAL A 37 -24.80 -37.05 4.04
N PRO A 38 -26.01 -37.15 4.60
CA PRO A 38 -27.09 -37.86 3.94
C PRO A 38 -27.48 -37.09 2.68
N SER A 39 -27.36 -37.73 1.51
CA SER A 39 -27.80 -37.18 0.23
C SER A 39 -29.33 -37.14 0.20
N ARG A 40 -29.94 -36.06 0.68
CA ARG A 40 -31.27 -35.69 0.23
C ARG A 40 -31.13 -35.09 -1.17
N VAL A 41 -31.35 -35.92 -2.18
CA VAL A 41 -31.55 -35.46 -3.57
C VAL A 41 -32.93 -34.77 -3.64
N GLY A 42 -33.01 -33.58 -3.06
CA GLY A 42 -33.97 -32.59 -3.53
C GLY A 42 -33.35 -31.94 -4.77
N ARG A 43 -34.03 -32.02 -5.92
CA ARG A 43 -33.69 -31.21 -7.09
C ARG A 43 -33.82 -29.74 -6.69
N ALA A 44 -32.76 -29.17 -6.13
CA ALA A 44 -32.55 -27.74 -6.20
C ALA A 44 -32.35 -27.46 -7.68
N GLN A 45 -33.34 -26.85 -8.32
CA GLN A 45 -33.11 -26.14 -9.57
C GLN A 45 -31.84 -25.33 -9.34
N ALA A 46 -30.80 -25.58 -10.13
CA ALA A 46 -29.62 -24.76 -10.14
C ALA A 46 -30.04 -23.40 -10.70
N ALA A 47 -30.70 -22.61 -9.87
CA ALA A 47 -30.80 -21.18 -10.05
C ALA A 47 -29.35 -20.75 -10.24
N LEU A 48 -29.08 -20.19 -11.42
CA LEU A 48 -27.78 -19.60 -11.73
C LEU A 48 -27.39 -18.79 -10.49
N LYS A 49 -26.27 -19.14 -9.86
CA LYS A 49 -25.78 -18.43 -8.67
C LYS A 49 -25.28 -17.07 -9.13
N VAL A 50 -26.23 -16.16 -9.36
CA VAL A 50 -25.99 -14.79 -9.77
C VAL A 50 -25.71 -13.99 -8.52
N LEU A 51 -24.59 -13.28 -8.52
CA LEU A 51 -24.27 -12.32 -7.47
C LEU A 51 -25.29 -11.19 -7.52
N THR A 52 -25.99 -10.99 -6.41
CA THR A 52 -26.96 -9.91 -6.19
C THR A 52 -26.57 -9.13 -4.94
N LEU A 53 -27.10 -7.91 -4.78
CA LEU A 53 -26.85 -7.14 -3.55
C LEU A 53 -27.31 -7.88 -2.29
N ASP A 54 -28.33 -8.72 -2.39
CA ASP A 54 -28.85 -9.50 -1.26
C ASP A 54 -27.98 -10.71 -0.91
N THR A 55 -27.28 -11.28 -1.91
CA THR A 55 -26.38 -12.43 -1.72
C THR A 55 -24.94 -12.02 -1.38
N MET A 56 -24.63 -10.73 -1.44
CA MET A 56 -23.31 -10.17 -1.11
C MET A 56 -23.05 -10.17 0.40
N ASN A 57 -21.78 -10.34 0.80
CA ASN A 57 -21.34 -10.28 2.19
C ASN A 57 -21.85 -8.97 2.87
N PRO A 58 -22.62 -9.06 3.96
CA PRO A 58 -23.14 -7.90 4.68
C PRO A 58 -22.06 -6.91 5.14
N CYS A 59 -20.84 -7.36 5.43
CA CYS A 59 -19.72 -6.49 5.81
C CYS A 59 -19.27 -5.60 4.65
N VAL A 60 -19.33 -6.10 3.41
CA VAL A 60 -19.01 -5.31 2.21
C VAL A 60 -20.14 -4.33 1.89
N ARG A 61 -21.39 -4.70 2.14
CA ARG A 61 -22.53 -3.80 1.94
C ARG A 61 -22.54 -2.60 2.89
N LYS A 62 -22.01 -2.78 4.11
CA LYS A 62 -21.98 -1.75 5.17
C LYS A 62 -20.73 -0.88 5.14
N VAL A 63 -19.70 -1.24 4.37
CA VAL A 63 -18.47 -0.44 4.35
C VAL A 63 -18.68 0.81 3.51
N GLU A 64 -18.34 1.96 4.07
CA GLU A 64 -18.38 3.25 3.38
C GLU A 64 -16.96 3.76 3.16
N TYR A 65 -16.65 4.14 1.92
CA TYR A 65 -15.36 4.72 1.56
C TYR A 65 -15.55 6.17 1.11
N ALA A 66 -15.62 7.07 2.10
CA ALA A 66 -15.96 8.48 1.90
C ALA A 66 -15.05 9.22 0.91
N VAL A 67 -13.77 8.81 0.79
CA VAL A 67 -12.77 9.44 -0.10
C VAL A 67 -13.15 9.30 -1.59
N ARG A 68 -13.93 8.27 -1.95
CA ARG A 68 -14.50 8.08 -3.29
C ARG A 68 -16.02 7.86 -3.25
N GLY A 69 -16.70 8.60 -2.37
CA GLY A 69 -18.15 8.54 -2.19
C GLY A 69 -18.94 9.42 -3.17
N SER A 70 -20.16 9.78 -2.77
CA SER A 70 -21.13 10.55 -3.56
C SER A 70 -20.60 11.89 -4.08
N ILE A 71 -19.77 12.59 -3.30
CA ILE A 71 -19.15 13.86 -3.73
C ILE A 71 -18.29 13.67 -4.98
N VAL A 72 -17.54 12.56 -5.06
CA VAL A 72 -16.68 12.25 -6.21
C VAL A 72 -17.51 11.92 -7.44
N LEU A 73 -18.63 11.21 -7.25
CA LEU A 73 -19.59 10.91 -8.32
C LEU A 73 -20.23 12.20 -8.86
N ARG A 74 -20.72 13.08 -7.98
CA ARG A 74 -21.30 14.35 -8.41
C ARG A 74 -20.28 15.25 -9.13
N ALA A 75 -19.03 15.25 -8.68
CA ALA A 75 -17.96 15.97 -9.37
C ALA A 75 -17.69 15.42 -10.78
N LEU A 76 -17.82 14.10 -11.02
CA LEU A 76 -17.73 13.52 -12.37
C LEU A 76 -18.89 13.95 -13.27
N GLU A 77 -20.11 13.97 -12.72
CA GLU A 77 -21.29 14.46 -13.46
C GLU A 77 -21.13 15.94 -13.84
N LEU A 78 -20.66 16.78 -12.92
CA LEU A 78 -20.40 18.20 -13.18
C LEU A 78 -19.33 18.40 -14.26
N GLU A 79 -18.24 17.61 -14.24
CA GLU A 79 -17.24 17.63 -15.32
C GLU A 79 -17.85 17.26 -16.68
N GLN A 80 -18.77 16.30 -16.72
CA GLN A 80 -19.47 15.91 -17.94
C GLN A 80 -20.44 16.99 -18.42
N GLU A 81 -21.20 17.60 -17.51
CA GLU A 81 -22.10 18.73 -17.80
C GLU A 81 -21.31 19.92 -18.39
N LEU A 82 -20.16 20.27 -17.79
CA LEU A 82 -19.28 21.33 -18.30
C LEU A 82 -18.73 21.01 -19.71
N ARG A 83 -18.35 19.76 -19.97
CA ARG A 83 -17.91 19.32 -21.33
C ARG A 83 -19.01 19.40 -22.37
N GLN A 84 -20.27 19.24 -21.96
CA GLN A 84 -21.45 19.39 -22.83
C GLN A 84 -21.86 20.86 -23.03
N GLY A 85 -21.16 21.81 -22.41
CA GLY A 85 -21.45 23.24 -22.54
C GLY A 85 -22.60 23.72 -21.66
N VAL A 86 -22.99 22.96 -20.64
CA VAL A 86 -23.99 23.41 -19.65
C VAL A 86 -23.38 24.54 -18.83
N GLU A 87 -24.00 25.73 -18.85
CA GLU A 87 -23.53 26.85 -18.04
C GLU A 87 -23.62 26.55 -16.53
N LYS A 88 -22.52 26.84 -15.83
CA LYS A 88 -22.36 26.72 -14.38
C LYS A 88 -21.65 27.97 -13.86
N PRO A 89 -21.77 28.30 -12.57
CA PRO A 89 -21.05 29.44 -11.98
C PRO A 89 -19.52 29.25 -11.87
N PHE A 90 -18.96 28.21 -12.48
CA PHE A 90 -17.54 27.86 -12.51
C PHE A 90 -17.22 27.20 -13.85
N THR A 91 -15.96 27.30 -14.27
CA THR A 91 -15.48 26.78 -15.57
C THR A 91 -14.87 25.38 -15.48
N GLU A 92 -14.46 24.96 -14.29
CA GLU A 92 -13.81 23.68 -14.06
C GLU A 92 -14.10 23.13 -12.65
N VAL A 93 -13.87 21.83 -12.48
CA VAL A 93 -13.97 21.14 -11.19
C VAL A 93 -12.57 20.82 -10.68
N ILE A 94 -12.20 21.37 -9.54
CA ILE A 94 -10.90 21.12 -8.90
C ILE A 94 -11.02 19.96 -7.90
N ARG A 95 -10.25 18.89 -8.13
CA ARG A 95 -10.26 17.67 -7.29
C ARG A 95 -9.38 17.84 -6.05
N ALA A 96 -9.93 18.43 -4.99
CA ALA A 96 -9.24 18.61 -3.71
C ALA A 96 -9.50 17.48 -2.68
N ASN A 97 -10.17 16.40 -3.08
CA ASN A 97 -10.59 15.33 -2.17
C ASN A 97 -9.54 14.21 -1.99
N ILE A 98 -8.56 14.12 -2.91
CA ILE A 98 -7.46 13.15 -2.83
C ILE A 98 -6.15 13.93 -2.76
N GLY A 99 -5.24 13.51 -1.88
CA GLY A 99 -3.88 14.04 -1.78
C GLY A 99 -2.99 13.64 -2.95
N ASP A 100 -3.41 13.91 -4.19
CA ASP A 100 -2.59 13.74 -5.39
C ASP A 100 -1.94 15.08 -5.77
N ALA A 101 -0.78 15.32 -5.17
CA ALA A 101 -0.06 16.56 -5.40
C ALA A 101 0.40 16.72 -6.86
N GLN A 102 0.66 15.62 -7.58
CA GLN A 102 1.09 15.69 -8.97
C GLN A 102 -0.06 16.09 -9.89
N ALA A 103 -1.27 15.58 -9.66
CA ALA A 103 -2.49 16.04 -10.34
C ALA A 103 -2.76 17.53 -10.09
N MET A 104 -2.35 18.05 -8.93
CA MET A 104 -2.43 19.46 -8.56
C MET A 104 -1.23 20.31 -9.03
N GLY A 105 -0.40 19.79 -9.93
CA GLY A 105 0.70 20.54 -10.56
C GLY A 105 2.05 20.45 -9.85
N GLN A 106 2.20 19.63 -8.81
CA GLN A 106 3.51 19.38 -8.21
C GLN A 106 4.41 18.68 -9.23
N ARG A 107 5.51 19.34 -9.61
CA ARG A 107 6.51 18.74 -10.50
C ARG A 107 7.09 17.47 -9.85
N PRO A 108 7.14 16.34 -10.58
CA PRO A 108 7.81 15.14 -10.08
C PRO A 108 9.28 15.42 -9.74
N ILE A 109 9.76 14.80 -8.67
CA ILE A 109 11.16 14.93 -8.25
C ILE A 109 12.05 14.11 -9.20
N THR A 110 12.96 14.79 -9.88
CA THR A 110 13.83 14.21 -10.93
C THR A 110 14.65 13.02 -10.44
N PHE A 111 15.25 13.13 -9.25
CA PHE A 111 16.10 12.07 -8.69
C PHE A 111 15.37 10.72 -8.59
N PHE A 112 14.13 10.71 -8.09
CA PHE A 112 13.36 9.46 -7.99
C PHE A 112 13.03 8.87 -9.36
N ARG A 113 12.73 9.71 -10.35
CA ARG A 113 12.47 9.25 -11.72
C ARG A 113 13.71 8.63 -12.35
N GLN A 114 14.87 9.25 -12.15
CA GLN A 114 16.15 8.75 -12.65
C GLN A 114 16.49 7.39 -12.04
N VAL A 115 16.40 7.27 -10.71
CA VAL A 115 16.66 6.00 -10.01
C VAL A 115 15.70 4.91 -10.48
N LEU A 116 14.40 5.20 -10.61
CA LEU A 116 13.41 4.23 -11.10
C LEU A 116 13.70 3.79 -12.53
N ALA A 117 14.04 4.71 -13.43
CA ALA A 117 14.39 4.38 -14.81
C ALA A 117 15.60 3.45 -14.88
N LEU A 118 16.65 3.75 -14.10
CA LEU A 118 17.86 2.93 -14.01
C LEU A 118 17.58 1.54 -13.42
N CYS A 119 16.65 1.42 -12.47
CA CYS A 119 16.30 0.10 -11.91
C CYS A 119 15.44 -0.73 -12.88
N VAL A 120 14.61 -0.10 -13.70
CA VAL A 120 13.77 -0.78 -14.70
C VAL A 120 14.58 -1.20 -15.93
N HIS A 121 15.58 -0.39 -16.32
CA HIS A 121 16.46 -0.68 -17.44
C HIS A 121 17.94 -0.50 -17.03
N PRO A 122 18.56 -1.52 -16.45
CA PRO A 122 19.92 -1.44 -15.89
C PRO A 122 21.02 -1.09 -16.90
N ASP A 123 20.83 -1.36 -18.20
CA ASP A 123 21.81 -1.01 -19.24
C ASP A 123 22.09 0.51 -19.29
N LEU A 124 21.13 1.33 -18.83
CA LEU A 124 21.24 2.78 -18.73
C LEU A 124 22.24 3.23 -17.64
N LEU A 125 22.72 2.35 -16.76
CA LEU A 125 23.78 2.67 -15.80
C LEU A 125 25.07 3.13 -16.50
N SER A 126 25.32 2.65 -17.71
CA SER A 126 26.45 3.06 -18.56
C SER A 126 26.25 4.42 -19.24
N SER A 127 25.01 4.93 -19.33
CA SER A 127 24.72 6.18 -20.04
C SER A 127 25.30 7.40 -19.29
N PRO A 128 25.90 8.37 -20.00
CA PRO A 128 26.35 9.63 -19.41
C PRO A 128 25.20 10.57 -19.01
N ASP A 129 23.95 10.29 -19.40
CA ASP A 129 22.78 11.16 -19.18
C ASP A 129 22.28 11.16 -17.73
N PHE A 130 22.75 10.21 -16.92
CA PHE A 130 22.34 10.04 -15.53
C PHE A 130 23.46 10.44 -14.56
N PRO A 131 23.14 11.18 -13.48
CA PRO A 131 24.13 11.58 -12.49
C PRO A 131 24.58 10.38 -11.64
N ASP A 132 25.82 10.41 -11.16
CA ASP A 132 26.44 9.29 -10.45
C ASP A 132 25.73 8.93 -9.14
N ASP A 133 25.11 9.88 -8.47
CA ASP A 133 24.35 9.64 -7.24
C ASP A 133 23.07 8.82 -7.50
N ALA A 134 22.40 9.06 -8.62
CA ALA A 134 21.26 8.25 -9.06
C ALA A 134 21.70 6.84 -9.45
N LYS A 135 22.82 6.70 -10.18
CA LYS A 135 23.40 5.39 -10.52
C LYS A 135 23.76 4.57 -9.30
N ARG A 136 24.54 5.13 -8.37
CA ARG A 136 24.89 4.48 -7.10
C ARG A 136 23.66 4.07 -6.30
N ARG A 137 22.60 4.89 -6.32
CA ARG A 137 21.35 4.56 -5.62
C ARG A 137 20.62 3.40 -6.30
N ALA A 138 20.56 3.37 -7.63
CA ALA A 138 19.93 2.31 -8.41
C ALA A 138 20.68 0.98 -8.27
N GLU A 139 22.01 0.97 -8.41
CA GLU A 139 22.86 -0.21 -8.21
C GLU A 139 22.62 -0.85 -6.83
N ARG A 140 22.58 -0.02 -5.78
CA ARG A 140 22.31 -0.50 -4.43
C ARG A 140 20.93 -1.12 -4.25
N ILE A 141 19.93 -0.60 -4.96
CA ILE A 141 18.57 -1.18 -4.94
C ILE A 141 18.59 -2.54 -5.65
N LEU A 142 19.22 -2.62 -6.83
CA LEU A 142 19.33 -3.86 -7.59
C LEU A 142 20.12 -4.93 -6.83
N GLN A 143 21.23 -4.58 -6.18
CA GLN A 143 22.00 -5.50 -5.33
C GLN A 143 21.20 -6.03 -4.13
N ALA A 144 20.18 -5.29 -3.67
CA ALA A 144 19.31 -5.73 -2.59
C ALA A 144 18.19 -6.66 -3.07
N CYS A 145 17.93 -6.70 -4.37
CA CYS A 145 17.01 -7.62 -5.00
C CYS A 145 17.73 -8.93 -5.33
N GLY A 146 17.06 -10.07 -5.13
CA GLY A 146 17.52 -11.32 -5.72
C GLY A 146 17.69 -11.17 -7.23
N GLY A 147 18.70 -11.84 -7.79
CA GLY A 147 18.94 -11.83 -9.24
C GLY A 147 19.25 -10.45 -9.85
N HIS A 148 19.51 -9.43 -9.03
CA HIS A 148 19.70 -8.03 -9.48
C HIS A 148 18.53 -7.49 -10.32
N SER A 149 17.31 -7.97 -10.07
CA SER A 149 16.12 -7.64 -10.87
C SER A 149 14.97 -7.15 -10.02
N LEU A 150 14.31 -6.08 -10.47
CA LEU A 150 13.07 -5.58 -9.86
C LEU A 150 11.89 -6.55 -9.98
N GLY A 151 11.94 -7.46 -10.95
CA GLY A 151 10.85 -8.40 -11.23
C GLY A 151 10.86 -9.64 -10.34
N GLU A 152 11.94 -9.85 -9.57
CA GLU A 152 11.98 -10.96 -8.63
C GLU A 152 11.04 -10.68 -7.45
N LEU A 153 10.41 -11.74 -6.92
CA LEU A 153 9.57 -11.65 -5.74
C LEU A 153 10.44 -11.18 -4.57
N ALA A 154 10.43 -9.88 -4.32
CA ALA A 154 11.11 -9.32 -3.17
C ALA A 154 10.55 -10.02 -1.92
N PRO A 155 11.38 -10.63 -1.05
CA PRO A 155 10.90 -11.07 0.24
C PRO A 155 10.25 -9.86 0.91
N THR A 156 9.19 -10.08 1.68
CA THR A 156 8.31 -9.04 2.27
C THR A 156 9.05 -7.97 3.10
N PHE A 157 10.37 -8.10 3.24
CA PHE A 157 11.29 -7.32 4.06
C PHE A 157 12.36 -6.55 3.28
N ALA A 158 12.48 -6.68 1.95
CA ALA A 158 13.64 -6.16 1.18
C ALA A 158 13.89 -4.64 1.30
N ALA A 159 12.84 -3.82 1.44
CA ALA A 159 12.98 -2.36 1.60
C ALA A 159 13.29 -1.90 3.05
N ARG A 160 13.16 -2.78 4.05
CA ARG A 160 13.15 -2.41 5.47
C ARG A 160 14.47 -1.82 5.99
N PRO A 161 15.67 -2.32 5.64
CA PRO A 161 16.91 -1.77 6.18
C PRO A 161 17.17 -0.34 5.74
N SER A 162 16.87 -0.02 4.48
CA SER A 162 17.02 1.34 3.94
C SER A 162 16.06 2.34 4.60
N CYS A 163 14.81 1.94 4.84
CA CYS A 163 13.82 2.75 5.57
C CYS A 163 14.23 2.97 7.02
N LEU A 164 14.68 1.92 7.72
CA LEU A 164 15.10 2.00 9.12
C LEU A 164 16.28 2.95 9.32
N ALA A 165 17.31 2.83 8.48
CA ALA A 165 18.47 3.72 8.54
C ALA A 165 18.11 5.19 8.22
N TRP A 166 17.15 5.42 7.33
CA TRP A 166 16.63 6.77 7.07
C TRP A 166 15.90 7.32 8.29
N LEU A 167 15.04 6.52 8.95
CA LEU A 167 14.36 6.90 10.19
C LEU A 167 15.34 7.21 11.32
N HIS A 168 16.43 6.43 11.47
CA HIS A 168 17.46 6.71 12.45
C HIS A 168 18.14 8.06 12.21
N ARG A 169 18.51 8.38 10.96
CA ARG A 169 19.08 9.70 10.63
C ARG A 169 18.11 10.85 10.88
N LEU A 170 16.84 10.68 10.53
CA LEU A 170 15.82 11.68 10.85
C LEU A 170 15.73 11.94 12.36
N ARG A 171 15.73 10.87 13.16
CA ARG A 171 15.69 10.96 14.62
C ARG A 171 16.95 11.57 15.21
N ALA A 172 18.11 11.35 14.59
CA ALA A 172 19.38 11.94 14.98
C ALA A 172 19.53 13.43 14.57
N GLY A 173 18.56 13.99 13.82
CA GLY A 173 18.65 15.36 13.30
C GLY A 173 19.64 15.51 12.15
N ASP A 174 20.18 14.41 11.63
CA ASP A 174 21.11 14.40 10.51
C ASP A 174 20.35 14.71 9.22
N ARG A 175 20.34 15.98 8.83
CA ARG A 175 19.84 16.41 7.52
C ARG A 175 20.94 16.26 6.47
N CYS A 176 20.62 15.55 5.38
CA CYS A 176 21.35 15.59 4.11
C CYS A 176 22.84 15.17 4.14
N ARG A 177 23.18 14.02 4.73
CA ARG A 177 24.49 13.38 4.46
C ARG A 177 24.39 12.34 3.34
N PRO A 178 25.36 12.26 2.43
CA PRO A 178 25.45 11.18 1.45
C PRO A 178 25.37 9.82 2.14
N TRP A 179 24.70 8.86 1.52
CA TRP A 179 24.66 7.51 2.05
C TRP A 179 26.08 6.93 2.01
N PRO A 180 26.64 6.44 3.14
CA PRO A 180 27.99 5.87 3.14
C PRO A 180 28.02 4.63 2.26
N ALA A 181 28.97 4.57 1.32
CA ALA A 181 29.11 3.49 0.34
C ALA A 181 29.11 2.08 0.97
N ASN A 182 29.45 1.98 2.25
CA ASN A 182 29.72 0.73 2.96
C ASN A 182 28.64 0.36 3.98
N ALA A 183 27.45 0.97 3.97
CA ALA A 183 26.38 0.49 4.84
C ALA A 183 25.83 -0.83 4.29
N ALA A 184 26.52 -1.91 4.66
CA ALA A 184 26.12 -3.27 4.44
C ALA A 184 24.65 -3.44 4.85
N LEU A 185 23.86 -4.03 3.96
CA LEU A 185 22.58 -4.58 4.38
C LEU A 185 22.89 -5.71 5.36
N PRO A 186 22.19 -5.81 6.49
CA PRO A 186 22.31 -6.96 7.37
C PRO A 186 21.57 -8.13 6.72
N PHE A 187 22.15 -8.73 5.69
CA PHE A 187 21.72 -10.02 5.18
C PHE A 187 22.96 -10.88 4.96
N PRO A 188 22.98 -12.12 5.48
CA PRO A 188 23.97 -13.10 5.07
C PRO A 188 23.80 -13.41 3.58
N PRO A 189 24.89 -13.78 2.87
CA PRO A 189 24.77 -14.24 1.49
C PRO A 189 23.78 -15.40 1.41
N ALA A 190 23.00 -15.44 0.33
CA ALA A 190 22.25 -16.63 -0.03
C ALA A 190 23.24 -17.69 -0.51
N ASP A 191 23.78 -18.46 0.43
CA ASP A 191 24.66 -19.59 0.11
C ASP A 191 23.84 -20.65 -0.63
N GLY A 192 23.99 -20.68 -1.96
CA GLY A 192 23.45 -21.69 -2.86
C GLY A 192 24.18 -23.04 -2.77
N THR A 193 24.34 -23.58 -1.56
CA THR A 193 24.77 -24.98 -1.40
C THR A 193 23.54 -25.86 -1.26
N GLU A 194 23.07 -26.36 -2.41
CA GLU A 194 22.27 -27.57 -2.49
C GLU A 194 22.97 -28.67 -1.69
N ALA A 195 22.30 -29.13 -0.63
CA ALA A 195 22.65 -30.37 0.05
C ALA A 195 22.39 -31.54 -0.91
N THR A 196 23.42 -31.97 -1.64
CA THR A 196 23.45 -33.29 -2.27
C THR A 196 23.56 -34.34 -1.17
N GLY A 197 22.40 -34.69 -0.60
CA GLY A 197 22.24 -35.86 0.25
C GLY A 197 22.38 -37.12 -0.59
N GLY A 198 23.52 -37.80 -0.45
CA GLY A 198 23.73 -39.13 -1.01
C GLY A 198 22.77 -40.17 -0.43
N ARG A 199 22.28 -41.03 -1.32
CA ARG A 199 21.92 -42.42 -1.04
C ARG A 199 22.57 -43.29 -2.09
#